data_AF-A0A420CV40-F1
#
_entry.id   AF-A0A420CV40-F1
#
_cell.length_a   1.000
_cell.length_b   1.000
_cell.length_c   1.000
_cell.angle_alpha   90.00
_cell.angle_beta   90.00
_cell.angle_gamma   90.00
#
_symmetry.space_group_name_H-M   'P 1'
#
loop_
_entity.id
_entity.type
_entity.pdbx_description
1 polymer ?
#
loop_
_entity_poly.entity_id
_entity_poly.type
_entity_poly.pdbx_seq_one_letter_code
_entity_poly.pdbx_strand_id
1 'polypeptide(L)'
;MKNTILILLVSLVSLTACSKENSDMNNGLSRVVFDPGPLKFISNSLSPKKETMSALYGNEKALESLTKEIQTPEAGSVMKLVTWKYHDNPQYIGGTITGELVSIETVQADHSGKVSYDIKNNLPQNSSPNKEERIQYFMSYRPVNRP
;
A
#
# COMPACT_ATOMS: atom_id res chain seq x y z
N MET A 1 35.22 -17.36 -52.00
CA MET A 1 35.30 -15.97 -51.48
C MET A 1 33.94 -15.40 -51.09
N LYS A 2 32.85 -15.64 -51.84
CA LYS A 2 31.50 -15.13 -51.50
C LYS A 2 30.93 -15.73 -50.19
N ASN A 3 31.12 -17.03 -49.97
CA ASN A 3 30.61 -17.71 -48.77
C ASN A 3 31.41 -17.40 -47.50
N THR A 4 32.72 -17.14 -47.62
CA THR A 4 33.58 -16.74 -46.50
C THR A 4 33.25 -15.35 -45.98
N ILE A 5 32.87 -14.42 -46.86
CA ILE A 5 32.39 -13.08 -46.48
C ILE A 5 31.08 -13.18 -45.69
N LEU A 6 30.17 -14.07 -46.11
CA LEU A 6 28.87 -14.25 -45.46
C LEU A 6 29.01 -14.79 -44.02
N ILE A 7 29.93 -15.74 -43.81
CA ILE A 7 30.20 -16.32 -42.48
C ILE A 7 30.80 -15.24 -41.54
N LEU A 8 31.70 -14.41 -42.05
CA LEU A 8 32.30 -13.31 -41.29
C LEU A 8 31.25 -12.27 -40.87
N LEU A 9 30.29 -11.96 -41.76
CA LEU A 9 29.24 -10.99 -41.50
C LEU A 9 28.23 -11.49 -40.43
N VAL A 10 27.88 -12.78 -40.45
CA VAL A 10 27.02 -13.40 -39.42
C VAL A 10 27.71 -13.46 -38.05
N SER A 11 29.02 -13.76 -38.02
CA SER A 11 29.79 -13.77 -36.77
C SER A 11 29.90 -12.39 -36.12
N LEU A 12 29.97 -11.32 -36.92
CA LEU A 12 30.06 -9.95 -36.44
C LEU A 12 28.75 -9.46 -35.80
N VAL A 13 27.59 -9.89 -36.33
CA VAL A 13 26.26 -9.59 -35.77
C VAL A 13 26.02 -10.32 -34.43
N SER A 14 26.71 -11.44 -34.20
CA SER A 14 26.61 -12.21 -32.95
C SER A 14 27.31 -11.50 -31.77
N LEU A 15 28.34 -10.70 -32.07
CA LEU A 15 29.12 -9.96 -31.08
C LEU A 15 28.47 -8.63 -30.67
N THR A 16 27.48 -8.15 -31.44
CA THR A 16 26.67 -6.97 -31.11
C THR A 16 25.35 -7.32 -30.42
N ALA A 17 25.16 -8.58 -30.00
CA ALA A 17 24.09 -8.94 -29.07
C ALA A 17 24.39 -8.24 -27.74
N CYS A 18 23.95 -6.98 -27.65
CA CYS A 18 24.19 -6.09 -26.54
C CYS A 18 23.94 -6.82 -25.23
N SER A 19 24.97 -6.90 -24.40
CA SER A 19 24.81 -6.95 -22.96
C SER A 19 24.05 -5.68 -22.58
N LYS A 20 22.73 -5.74 -22.61
CA LYS A 20 21.91 -4.76 -21.91
C LYS A 20 22.26 -5.00 -20.45
N GLU A 21 23.21 -4.22 -19.95
CA GLU A 21 23.45 -4.10 -18.53
C GLU A 21 22.07 -3.74 -17.98
N ASN A 22 21.44 -4.71 -17.32
CA ASN A 22 20.38 -4.39 -16.39
C ASN A 22 21.10 -3.65 -15.27
N SER A 23 21.34 -2.35 -15.50
CA SER A 23 21.34 -1.44 -14.39
C SER A 23 19.96 -1.68 -13.80
N ASP A 24 19.91 -2.44 -12.71
CA ASP A 24 18.80 -2.44 -11.77
C ASP A 24 18.71 -1.01 -11.24
N MET A 25 18.31 -0.10 -12.13
CA MET A 25 17.89 1.23 -11.84
C MET A 25 16.51 0.97 -11.25
N ASN A 26 16.50 0.52 -10.00
CA ASN A 26 15.43 0.85 -9.08
C ASN A 26 15.25 2.36 -9.30
N ASN A 27 14.24 2.76 -10.07
CA ASN A 27 14.02 4.10 -10.61
C ASN A 27 13.68 5.11 -9.49
N GLY A 28 14.41 5.10 -8.38
CA GLY A 28 14.05 5.77 -7.13
C GLY A 28 12.82 5.17 -6.44
N LEU A 29 12.19 4.13 -7.00
CA LEU A 29 10.97 3.54 -6.46
C LEU A 29 11.28 2.74 -5.18
N SER A 30 11.10 3.37 -4.03
CA SER A 30 11.24 2.73 -2.72
C SER A 30 9.90 2.14 -2.29
N ARG A 31 9.86 0.81 -2.14
CA ARG A 31 8.68 0.10 -1.62
C ARG A 31 8.75 0.01 -0.11
N VAL A 32 7.91 0.76 0.58
CA VAL A 32 7.80 0.65 2.04
C VAL A 32 6.73 -0.39 2.41
N VAL A 33 7.15 -1.51 2.98
CA VAL A 33 6.22 -2.51 3.53
C VAL A 33 5.96 -2.18 5.00
N PHE A 34 4.68 -2.15 5.38
CA PHE A 34 4.27 -2.00 6.77
C PHE A 34 4.13 -3.36 7.44
N ASP A 35 4.71 -3.52 8.62
CA ASP A 35 4.47 -4.67 9.49
C ASP A 35 3.29 -4.38 10.43
N PRO A 36 2.14 -5.07 10.27
CA PRO A 36 0.97 -4.86 11.11
C PRO A 36 1.07 -5.54 12.49
N GLY A 37 2.14 -6.30 12.76
CA GLY A 37 2.28 -7.10 13.97
C GLY A 37 1.12 -8.10 14.09
N PRO A 38 0.37 -8.12 15.22
CA PRO A 38 -0.74 -9.05 15.41
C PRO A 38 -2.02 -8.65 14.65
N LEU A 39 -2.08 -7.46 14.05
CA LEU A 39 -3.27 -7.00 13.32
C LEU A 39 -3.40 -7.72 11.98
N LYS A 40 -4.63 -8.04 11.60
CA LYS A 40 -4.94 -8.73 10.34
C LYS A 40 -5.45 -7.73 9.32
N PHE A 41 -5.16 -7.98 8.05
CA PHE A 41 -5.75 -7.22 6.94
C PHE A 41 -7.27 -7.38 6.95
N ILE A 42 -8.00 -6.28 6.87
CA ILE A 42 -9.45 -6.22 6.82
C ILE A 42 -9.92 -5.77 5.43
N SER A 43 -9.37 -4.68 4.91
CA SER A 43 -9.84 -4.07 3.67
C SER A 43 -8.80 -3.12 3.07
N ASN A 44 -9.03 -2.66 1.85
CA ASN A 44 -8.20 -1.68 1.17
C ASN A 44 -9.04 -0.65 0.42
N SER A 45 -8.41 0.47 0.08
CA SER A 45 -8.99 1.49 -0.78
C SER A 45 -7.93 2.09 -1.70
N LEU A 46 -8.38 2.61 -2.84
CA LEU A 46 -7.54 3.29 -3.82
C LEU A 46 -8.10 4.69 -4.05
N SER A 47 -7.25 5.70 -4.05
CA SER A 47 -7.59 7.06 -4.41
C SER A 47 -6.79 7.48 -5.65
N PRO A 48 -7.36 7.34 -6.86
CA PRO A 48 -6.69 7.72 -8.10
C PRO A 48 -6.30 9.20 -8.12
N LYS A 49 -7.21 10.08 -7.70
CA LYS A 49 -6.98 11.53 -7.66
C LYS A 49 -5.80 11.94 -6.77
N LYS A 50 -5.53 11.18 -5.69
CA LYS A 50 -4.44 11.46 -4.76
C LYS A 50 -3.19 10.61 -5.01
N GLU A 51 -3.29 9.67 -5.95
CA GLU A 51 -2.28 8.64 -6.23
C GLU A 51 -1.86 7.91 -4.95
N THR A 52 -2.86 7.52 -4.15
CA THR A 52 -2.63 6.80 -2.88
C THR A 52 -3.45 5.53 -2.81
N MET A 53 -2.90 4.55 -2.11
CA MET A 53 -3.61 3.34 -1.71
C MET A 53 -3.53 3.20 -0.20
N SER A 54 -4.60 2.68 0.39
CA SER A 54 -4.66 2.43 1.83
C SER A 54 -5.03 0.99 2.11
N ALA A 55 -4.49 0.44 3.20
CA ALA A 55 -4.89 -0.84 3.75
C ALA A 55 -5.30 -0.66 5.20
N LEU A 56 -6.47 -1.19 5.54
CA LEU A 56 -7.01 -1.24 6.89
C LEU A 56 -6.63 -2.58 7.52
N TYR A 57 -5.92 -2.51 8.63
CA TYR A 57 -5.60 -3.65 9.50
C TYR A 57 -6.34 -3.50 10.82
N GLY A 58 -6.73 -4.60 11.45
CA GLY A 58 -7.30 -4.56 12.78
C GLY A 58 -7.30 -5.90 13.50
N ASN A 59 -7.68 -5.88 14.77
CA ASN A 59 -7.90 -7.09 15.55
C ASN A 59 -9.30 -7.68 15.32
N GLU A 60 -9.61 -8.78 16.01
CA GLU A 60 -10.90 -9.48 15.88
C GLU A 60 -12.10 -8.58 16.23
N LYS A 61 -12.00 -7.77 17.29
CA LYS A 61 -13.05 -6.83 17.69
C LYS A 61 -13.33 -5.75 16.64
N ALA A 62 -12.28 -5.23 16.00
CA ALA A 62 -12.42 -4.31 14.89
C ALA A 62 -13.12 -4.97 13.70
N LEU A 63 -12.74 -6.21 13.36
CA LEU A 63 -13.37 -6.97 12.28
C LEU A 63 -14.86 -7.23 12.57
N GLU A 64 -15.20 -7.65 13.79
CA GLU A 64 -16.59 -7.85 14.23
C GLU A 64 -17.41 -6.57 14.10
N SER A 65 -16.87 -5.43 14.58
CA SER A 65 -17.54 -4.13 14.52
C SER A 65 -17.88 -3.73 13.09
N LEU A 66 -16.93 -3.88 12.17
CA LEU A 66 -17.09 -3.53 10.75
C LEU A 66 -18.01 -4.52 10.02
N THR A 67 -17.95 -5.81 10.36
CA THR A 67 -18.82 -6.84 9.77
C THR A 67 -20.29 -6.63 10.13
N LYS A 68 -20.55 -6.20 11.37
CA LYS A 68 -21.90 -5.87 11.86
C LYS A 68 -22.37 -4.47 11.45
N GLU A 69 -21.55 -3.73 10.69
CA GLU A 69 -21.80 -2.33 10.30
C GLU A 69 -22.13 -1.43 11.51
N ILE A 70 -21.42 -1.61 12.63
CA ILE A 70 -21.57 -0.76 13.82
C ILE A 70 -20.87 0.58 13.56
N GLN A 71 -21.52 1.68 13.95
CA GLN A 71 -21.03 3.05 13.70
C GLN A 71 -19.87 3.50 14.61
N THR A 72 -19.51 2.67 15.58
CA THR A 72 -18.47 2.93 16.57
C THR A 72 -17.67 1.67 16.84
N PRO A 73 -16.34 1.75 17.04
CA PRO A 73 -15.55 0.58 17.39
C PRO A 73 -16.00 -0.03 18.73
N GLU A 74 -16.18 -1.35 18.79
CA GLU A 74 -16.43 -2.05 20.06
C GLU A 74 -15.22 -1.90 21.01
N ALA A 75 -15.45 -1.98 22.32
CA ALA A 75 -14.39 -1.93 23.33
C ALA A 75 -13.28 -2.96 23.04
N GLY A 76 -12.02 -2.54 23.16
CA GLY A 76 -10.85 -3.35 22.81
C GLY A 76 -10.54 -3.39 21.30
N SER A 77 -11.29 -2.71 20.44
CA SER A 77 -10.96 -2.61 19.01
C SER A 77 -9.68 -1.82 18.79
N VAL A 78 -8.81 -2.35 17.92
CA VAL A 78 -7.62 -1.65 17.43
C VAL A 78 -7.59 -1.77 15.93
N MET A 79 -7.47 -0.65 15.23
CA MET A 79 -7.29 -0.63 13.78
C MET A 79 -6.24 0.39 13.36
N LYS A 80 -5.56 0.06 12.26
CA LYS A 80 -4.58 0.91 11.62
C LYS A 80 -4.92 1.06 10.14
N LEU A 81 -5.10 2.29 9.70
CA LEU A 81 -5.19 2.62 8.28
C LEU A 81 -3.83 3.11 7.83
N VAL A 82 -3.19 2.33 6.97
CA VAL A 82 -1.87 2.64 6.44
C VAL A 82 -2.03 3.10 5.01
N THR A 83 -1.48 4.27 4.69
CA THR A 83 -1.61 4.89 3.38
C THR A 83 -0.24 5.08 2.76
N TRP A 84 -0.11 4.64 1.52
CA TRP A 84 1.07 4.83 0.69
C TRP A 84 0.73 5.63 -0.56
N LYS A 85 1.74 6.26 -1.14
CA LYS A 85 1.74 6.52 -2.58
C LYS A 85 1.75 5.18 -3.32
N TYR A 86 1.19 5.15 -4.53
CA TYR A 86 1.37 4.01 -5.42
C TYR A 86 1.99 4.45 -6.73
N HIS A 87 2.71 3.53 -7.34
CA HIS A 87 3.36 3.71 -8.62
C HIS A 87 2.99 2.57 -9.56
N ASP A 88 3.12 2.80 -10.85
CA ASP A 88 2.97 1.73 -11.84
C ASP A 88 4.02 0.64 -11.59
N ASN A 89 3.61 -0.61 -11.81
CA ASN A 89 4.48 -1.76 -11.66
C ASN A 89 5.32 -1.91 -12.94
N PRO A 90 6.65 -1.68 -12.90
CA PRO A 90 7.49 -1.75 -14.10
C PRO A 90 7.56 -3.17 -14.68
N GLN A 91 7.26 -4.19 -13.88
CA GLN A 91 7.27 -5.59 -14.30
C GLN A 91 5.94 -6.07 -14.88
N TYR A 92 4.84 -5.34 -14.65
CA TYR A 92 3.50 -5.76 -15.05
C TYR A 92 2.68 -4.56 -15.53
N ILE A 93 2.50 -4.45 -16.85
CA ILE A 93 1.70 -3.38 -17.47
C ILE A 93 0.27 -3.42 -16.90
N GLY A 94 -0.19 -2.28 -16.38
CA GLY A 94 -1.49 -2.13 -15.73
C GLY A 94 -1.53 -2.54 -14.26
N GLY A 95 -0.43 -3.08 -13.71
CA GLY A 95 -0.29 -3.31 -12.28
C GLY A 95 0.20 -2.07 -11.55
N THR A 96 -0.11 -1.95 -10.25
CA THR A 96 0.41 -0.90 -9.37
C THR A 96 1.07 -1.51 -8.13
N ILE A 97 2.04 -0.81 -7.55
CA ILE A 97 2.77 -1.21 -6.34
C ILE A 97 2.77 -0.09 -5.30
N THR A 98 2.83 -0.47 -4.02
CA THR A 98 3.07 0.46 -2.91
C THR A 98 4.42 1.16 -3.06
N GLY A 99 4.42 2.47 -2.91
CA GLY A 99 5.62 3.32 -2.85
C GLY A 99 5.89 3.84 -1.45
N GLU A 100 6.02 5.16 -1.34
CA GLU A 100 6.34 5.87 -0.10
C GLU A 100 5.20 5.84 0.91
N LEU A 101 5.55 5.69 2.19
CA LEU A 101 4.59 5.78 3.28
C LEU A 101 4.14 7.24 3.49
N VAL A 102 2.83 7.47 3.43
CA VAL A 102 2.19 8.78 3.63
C VAL A 102 1.75 8.93 5.08
N SER A 103 1.01 7.95 5.61
CA SER A 103 0.49 7.99 6.97
C SER A 103 0.20 6.60 7.53
N ILE A 104 0.25 6.53 8.87
CA ILE A 104 -0.31 5.45 9.68
C ILE A 104 -1.28 6.12 10.65
N GLU A 105 -2.57 5.95 10.40
CA GLU A 105 -3.63 6.39 11.29
C GLU A 105 -4.04 5.22 12.19
N THR A 106 -4.28 5.48 13.46
CA THR A 106 -4.70 4.47 14.44
C THR A 106 -6.01 4.90 15.08
N VAL A 107 -7.00 4.03 15.06
CA VAL A 107 -8.22 4.14 15.89
C VAL A 107 -8.18 3.01 16.91
N GLN A 108 -8.36 3.36 18.18
CA GLN A 108 -8.48 2.38 19.25
C GLN A 108 -9.66 2.71 20.16
N ALA A 109 -10.39 1.69 20.59
CA ALA A 109 -11.31 1.76 21.71
C ALA A 109 -10.70 1.01 22.88
N ASP A 110 -10.53 1.67 24.02
CA ASP A 110 -10.07 0.99 25.21
C ASP A 110 -11.14 0.03 25.78
N HIS A 111 -10.82 -0.66 26.87
CA HIS A 111 -11.74 -1.60 27.51
C HIS A 111 -12.99 -0.94 28.11
N SER A 112 -12.98 0.39 28.31
CA SER A 112 -14.15 1.17 28.73
C SER A 112 -15.00 1.67 27.56
N GLY A 113 -14.58 1.39 26.32
CA GLY A 113 -15.23 1.86 25.10
C GLY A 113 -14.86 3.29 24.70
N LYS A 114 -13.89 3.92 25.38
CA LYS A 114 -13.43 5.25 25.00
C LYS A 114 -12.59 5.16 23.74
N VAL A 115 -13.05 5.83 22.69
CA VAL A 115 -12.38 5.86 21.38
C VAL A 115 -11.32 6.96 21.34
N SER A 116 -10.18 6.65 20.74
CA SER A 116 -9.12 7.61 20.47
C SER A 116 -8.56 7.42 19.06
N TYR A 117 -8.05 8.53 18.52
CA TYR A 117 -7.45 8.61 17.19
C TYR A 117 -6.05 9.22 17.29
N ASP A 118 -5.11 8.60 16.60
CA ASP A 118 -3.72 9.06 16.46
C ASP A 118 -3.28 8.97 14.99
N ILE A 119 -2.37 9.85 14.57
CA ILE A 119 -1.79 9.82 13.24
C ILE A 119 -0.28 10.02 13.30
N LYS A 120 0.45 9.09 12.67
CA LYS A 120 1.87 9.24 12.37
C LYS A 120 2.01 9.48 10.88
N ASN A 121 2.42 10.68 10.48
CA ASN A 121 2.58 11.07 9.09
C ASN A 121 3.96 11.70 8.84
N ASN A 122 4.30 11.84 7.56
CA ASN A 122 5.42 12.67 7.10
C ASN A 122 4.94 14.08 6.66
N LEU A 123 3.74 14.51 7.08
CA LEU A 123 3.12 15.75 6.61
C LEU A 123 3.59 16.97 7.43
N PRO A 124 3.57 18.18 6.86
CA PRO A 124 3.82 19.42 7.59
C PRO A 124 2.85 19.58 8.77
N GLN A 125 3.35 20.06 9.89
CA GLN A 125 2.73 20.10 11.23
C GLN A 125 1.39 20.87 11.37
N ASN A 126 0.85 21.44 10.28
CA ASN A 126 -0.17 22.50 10.32
C ASN A 126 -1.60 22.08 9.97
N SER A 127 -1.90 20.79 9.82
CA SER A 127 -3.29 20.32 9.67
C SER A 127 -3.57 19.14 10.59
N SER A 128 -4.26 19.38 11.70
CA SER A 128 -4.83 18.30 12.50
C SER A 128 -6.16 17.87 11.85
N PRO A 129 -6.32 16.60 11.43
CA PRO A 129 -7.59 16.12 10.91
C PRO A 129 -8.67 16.13 11.99
N ASN A 130 -9.93 16.26 11.58
CA ASN A 130 -11.10 16.13 12.46
C ASN A 130 -11.19 14.67 12.95
N LYS A 131 -11.07 14.45 14.25
CA LYS A 131 -10.94 13.09 14.82
C LYS A 131 -12.20 12.28 14.63
N GLU A 132 -13.36 12.88 14.84
CA GLU A 132 -14.66 12.26 14.73
C GLU A 132 -14.93 11.81 13.28
N GLU A 133 -14.64 12.69 12.32
CA GLU A 133 -14.74 12.37 10.88
C GLU A 133 -13.82 11.21 10.49
N ARG A 134 -12.57 11.19 11.01
CA ARG A 134 -11.64 10.09 10.74
C ARG A 134 -12.10 8.78 11.35
N ILE A 135 -12.64 8.80 12.58
CA ILE A 135 -13.22 7.59 13.20
C ILE A 135 -14.38 7.07 12.36
N GLN A 136 -15.30 7.94 11.92
CA GLN A 136 -16.40 7.55 11.04
C GLN A 136 -15.91 7.00 9.70
N TYR A 137 -14.84 7.58 9.14
CA TYR A 137 -14.21 7.06 7.93
C TYR A 137 -13.68 5.63 8.13
N PHE A 138 -13.04 5.31 9.26
CA PHE A 138 -12.64 3.93 9.58
C PHE A 138 -13.86 2.99 9.62
N MET A 139 -14.95 3.41 10.26
CA MET A 139 -16.16 2.60 10.37
C MET A 139 -16.91 2.40 9.04
N SER A 140 -16.59 3.21 8.02
CA SER A 140 -17.17 3.06 6.68
C SER A 140 -16.57 1.91 5.85
N TYR A 141 -15.46 1.31 6.30
CA TYR A 141 -14.81 0.20 5.58
C TYR A 141 -15.63 -1.07 5.68
N ARG A 142 -15.73 -1.76 4.55
CA ARG A 142 -16.31 -3.11 4.48
C ARG A 142 -15.18 -4.14 4.44
N PRO A 143 -15.15 -5.14 5.33
CA PRO A 143 -14.19 -6.23 5.25
C PRO A 143 -14.25 -6.93 3.89
N VAL A 144 -13.09 -7.31 3.34
CA VAL A 144 -13.07 -8.10 2.10
C VAL A 144 -13.66 -9.49 2.37
N ASN A 145 -14.53 -9.94 1.48
CA ASN A 145 -14.99 -11.32 1.50
C ASN A 145 -13.92 -12.20 0.85
N ARG A 146 -13.32 -13.13 1.62
CA ARG A 146 -12.36 -14.09 1.09
C ARG A 146 -13.10 -15.42 0.85
N PRO A 147 -12.97 -16.03 -0.34
CA PRO A 147 -13.60 -17.31 -0.65
C PRO A 147 -13.03 -18.47 0.18
#